data_AF-A0A640V195-F1
#
_entry.id   AF-A0A640V195-F1
#
_cell.length_a   1.000
_cell.length_b   1.000
_cell.length_c   1.000
_cell.angle_alpha   90.00
_cell.angle_beta   90.00
_cell.angle_gamma   90.00
#
_symmetry.space_group_name_H-M   'P 1'
#
loop_
_entity.id
_entity.type
_entity.pdbx_description
1 polymer ?
#
loop_
_entity_poly.entity_id
_entity_poly.type
_entity_poly.pdbx_seq_one_letter_code
_entity_poly.pdbx_strand_id
1 'polypeptide(L)'
;MIAETQPENSPPHLLEKWIDELPYQLLLLERVHLPEEFPFDYGPGSLEALEARLLEGDDYVQGSAKQAELVESATAYLGEVLLGVAGGEWGWHARPVNGLPGQPVVCPDPELELSPVAPMLLISYARRVRTGTAFAEELVRLRTAVAVRQEEIPGWQPVKDHRPHVDPRAVQPEEPVLSAWLAERREAHPAWAQDAFDGAWRWNFHPGTLDWLEAVVKRRFATVEEFDAARDESFVQGACWYLGEVIRRNKGAVWQYIPYAPAAEPGAPGSREHPWTEVPFVDQPDKRVGGAAILVECLRALLLEEEAAGGERNAGQLRLQDELFWFRASSYAHVGALLTRMGMVSREKVDTVLTGYAFAHAELSPHEVPGALESFGVAISAHADDVDDLEESYTGLLEEAAALTEGVVTITDVRLYGGEFGETLEFTRNGVLITHETEHYSSDYLDQLAIMEFIGHVDPDPGDDARRFHLVDFVHLRDGGYDNYYVFATPEQATVLEKELGLELR
;
A
#
# COMPACT_ATOMS: atom_id res chain seq x y z
N MET A 1 17.16 48.76 -4.57
CA MET A 1 17.97 47.60 -4.16
C MET A 1 17.09 46.38 -4.33
N ILE A 2 17.39 45.55 -5.32
CA ILE A 2 16.70 44.28 -5.52
C ILE A 2 17.22 43.38 -4.40
N ALA A 3 16.34 42.94 -3.50
CA ALA A 3 16.72 41.93 -2.53
C ALA A 3 17.11 40.69 -3.32
N GLU A 4 18.39 40.30 -3.26
CA GLU A 4 18.83 39.00 -3.74
C GLU A 4 18.04 37.97 -2.92
N THR A 5 17.05 37.33 -3.55
CA THR A 5 16.41 36.14 -3.01
C THR A 5 17.53 35.14 -2.77
N GLN A 6 17.74 34.78 -1.50
CA GLN A 6 18.67 33.73 -1.14
C GLN A 6 18.29 32.45 -1.91
N PRO A 7 19.25 31.62 -2.35
CA PRO A 7 18.99 30.46 -3.21
C PRO A 7 17.91 29.51 -2.66
N GLU A 8 17.83 29.38 -1.34
CA GLU A 8 16.83 28.64 -0.57
C GLU A 8 15.39 29.21 -0.64
N ASN A 9 15.21 30.42 -1.16
CA ASN A 9 13.91 31.06 -1.36
C ASN A 9 13.57 31.24 -2.86
N SER A 10 14.30 30.56 -3.75
CA SER A 10 13.99 30.58 -5.17
C SER A 10 12.71 29.78 -5.46
N PRO A 11 11.85 30.21 -6.41
CA PRO A 11 10.63 29.48 -6.75
C PRO A 11 10.83 28.00 -7.13
N PRO A 12 11.89 27.61 -7.87
CA PRO A 12 12.15 26.20 -8.17
C PRO A 12 12.46 25.38 -6.91
N HIS A 13 13.28 25.91 -6.00
CA HIS A 13 13.63 25.21 -4.77
C HIS A 13 12.44 25.09 -3.81
N LEU A 14 11.60 26.13 -3.72
CA LEU A 14 10.37 26.09 -2.93
C LEU A 14 9.34 25.12 -3.51
N LEU A 15 9.27 25.01 -4.84
CA LEU A 15 8.45 24.01 -5.51
C LEU A 15 8.93 22.58 -5.21
N GLU A 16 10.23 22.33 -5.36
CA GLU A 16 10.85 21.04 -5.06
C GLU A 16 10.58 20.62 -3.61
N LYS A 17 10.83 21.52 -2.66
CA LYS A 17 10.51 21.30 -1.25
C LYS A 17 9.03 20.97 -1.02
N TRP A 18 8.12 21.72 -1.65
CA TRP A 18 6.68 21.44 -1.54
C TRP A 18 6.34 20.06 -2.08
N ILE A 19 6.92 19.67 -3.22
CA ILE A 19 6.71 18.35 -3.82
C ILE A 19 7.17 17.24 -2.89
N ASP A 20 8.32 17.41 -2.24
CA ASP A 20 8.85 16.44 -1.28
C ASP A 20 7.96 16.32 -0.03
N GLU A 21 7.31 17.43 0.38
CA GLU A 21 6.41 17.49 1.54
C GLU A 21 4.97 17.04 1.25
N LEU A 22 4.50 17.07 -0.01
CA LEU A 22 3.15 16.63 -0.41
C LEU A 22 2.71 15.29 0.23
N PRO A 23 3.51 14.22 0.19
CA PRO A 23 3.25 12.94 0.87
C PRO A 23 2.83 13.08 2.33
N TYR A 24 3.63 13.85 3.07
CA TYR A 24 3.44 14.07 4.49
C TYR A 24 2.17 14.87 4.74
N GLN A 25 1.94 15.91 3.95
CA GLN A 25 0.75 16.76 4.03
C GLN A 25 -0.55 15.98 3.76
N LEU A 26 -0.55 15.09 2.76
CA LEU A 26 -1.71 14.25 2.44
C LEU A 26 -2.02 13.27 3.58
N LEU A 27 -1.00 12.61 4.12
CA LEU A 27 -1.20 11.68 5.25
C LEU A 27 -1.66 12.42 6.50
N LEU A 28 -1.07 13.58 6.80
CA LEU A 28 -1.42 14.40 7.94
C LEU A 28 -2.89 14.86 7.85
N LEU A 29 -3.33 15.26 6.65
CA LEU A 29 -4.74 15.58 6.41
C LEU A 29 -5.64 14.41 6.80
N GLU A 30 -5.39 13.24 6.22
CA GLU A 30 -6.22 12.05 6.43
C GLU A 30 -6.28 11.61 7.89
N ARG A 31 -5.11 11.42 8.51
CA ARG A 31 -5.02 10.70 9.78
C ARG A 31 -5.20 11.58 11.01
N VAL A 32 -4.94 12.89 10.88
CA VAL A 32 -4.96 13.81 12.03
C VAL A 32 -6.10 14.80 11.92
N HIS A 33 -6.40 15.29 10.72
CA HIS A 33 -7.29 16.43 10.55
C HIS A 33 -8.71 16.04 10.10
N LEU A 34 -8.85 14.90 9.43
CA LEU A 34 -10.11 14.38 8.92
C LEU A 34 -10.69 13.28 9.81
N PRO A 35 -12.03 13.14 9.87
CA PRO A 35 -12.67 12.01 10.53
C PRO A 35 -12.43 10.71 9.75
N GLU A 36 -12.52 9.57 10.44
CA GLU A 36 -12.28 8.23 9.87
C GLU A 36 -13.24 7.91 8.71
N GLU A 37 -14.46 8.46 8.74
CA GLU A 37 -15.48 8.28 7.69
C GLU A 37 -15.30 9.20 6.47
N PHE A 38 -14.24 10.02 6.43
CA PHE A 38 -13.98 10.88 5.27
C PHE A 38 -13.59 10.04 4.05
N PRO A 39 -14.24 10.23 2.88
CA PRO A 39 -13.88 9.50 1.66
C PRO A 39 -12.59 10.06 1.06
N PHE A 40 -11.43 9.55 1.52
CA PHE A 40 -10.10 9.98 1.07
C PHE A 40 -9.71 9.32 -0.28
N ASP A 41 -10.55 9.47 -1.29
CA ASP A 41 -10.46 8.75 -2.57
C ASP A 41 -9.79 9.56 -3.69
N TYR A 42 -9.37 10.80 -3.39
CA TYR A 42 -8.89 11.79 -4.36
C TYR A 42 -9.91 12.08 -5.48
N GLY A 43 -11.17 11.76 -5.23
CA GLY A 43 -12.29 11.96 -6.11
C GLY A 43 -12.91 13.35 -5.91
N PRO A 44 -13.51 13.94 -6.94
CA PRO A 44 -14.23 15.22 -6.79
C PRO A 44 -15.38 15.19 -5.77
N GLY A 45 -15.91 14.01 -5.44
CA GLY A 45 -16.97 13.84 -4.45
C GLY A 45 -16.54 14.12 -3.01
N SER A 46 -15.25 13.98 -2.68
CA SER A 46 -14.73 14.21 -1.34
C SER A 46 -14.60 15.70 -0.99
N LEU A 47 -14.56 16.58 -1.99
CA LEU A 47 -14.31 18.02 -1.78
C LEU A 47 -15.45 18.72 -1.04
N GLU A 48 -16.69 18.25 -1.17
CA GLU A 48 -17.82 18.79 -0.39
C GLU A 48 -17.59 18.58 1.11
N ALA A 49 -17.21 17.36 1.50
CA ALA A 49 -16.88 17.02 2.88
C ALA A 49 -15.65 17.80 3.37
N LEU A 50 -14.63 17.99 2.52
CA LEU A 50 -13.43 18.74 2.88
C LEU A 50 -13.73 20.22 3.09
N GLU A 51 -14.54 20.84 2.22
CA GLU A 51 -14.95 22.23 2.38
C GLU A 51 -15.75 22.41 3.67
N ALA A 52 -16.72 21.53 3.95
CA ALA A 52 -17.49 21.55 5.19
C ALA A 52 -16.58 21.51 6.42
N ARG A 53 -15.61 20.59 6.45
CA ARG A 53 -14.64 20.44 7.54
C ARG A 53 -13.80 21.70 7.76
N LEU A 54 -13.35 22.35 6.68
CA LEU A 54 -12.57 23.60 6.75
C LEU A 54 -13.40 24.78 7.28
N LEU A 55 -14.72 24.73 7.14
CA LEU A 55 -15.64 25.76 7.61
C LEU A 55 -16.06 25.59 9.09
N GLU A 56 -15.91 24.40 9.67
CA GLU A 56 -16.27 24.09 11.06
C GLU A 56 -15.36 24.76 12.11
N GLY A 57 -14.12 25.13 11.76
CA GLY A 57 -13.10 25.60 12.71
C GLY A 57 -12.90 27.12 12.77
N ASP A 58 -13.80 27.87 13.40
CA ASP A 58 -13.66 29.32 13.62
C ASP A 58 -13.91 29.79 15.08
N ASP A 59 -13.74 28.94 16.09
CA ASP A 59 -13.82 29.37 17.51
C ASP A 59 -12.46 29.32 18.27
N TYR A 60 -11.93 30.53 18.50
CA TYR A 60 -10.93 31.01 19.47
C TYR A 60 -9.48 30.43 19.56
N VAL A 61 -8.54 31.30 19.16
CA VAL A 61 -7.21 31.69 19.72
C VAL A 61 -6.15 30.62 20.10
N GLN A 62 -6.49 29.38 20.45
CA GLN A 62 -5.52 28.28 20.56
C GLN A 62 -5.33 27.49 19.25
N GLY A 63 -6.18 27.76 18.24
CA GLY A 63 -6.26 27.01 16.99
C GLY A 63 -5.39 27.50 15.82
N SER A 64 -4.57 28.55 15.94
CA SER A 64 -3.92 29.12 14.74
C SER A 64 -2.89 28.20 14.07
N ALA A 65 -2.09 27.47 14.86
CA ALA A 65 -1.08 26.56 14.33
C ALA A 65 -1.70 25.29 13.72
N LYS A 66 -2.62 24.63 14.46
CA LYS A 66 -3.36 23.47 13.95
C LYS A 66 -4.24 23.81 12.75
N GLN A 67 -4.81 25.02 12.72
CA GLN A 67 -5.58 25.50 11.57
C GLN A 67 -4.67 25.79 10.38
N ALA A 68 -3.45 26.31 10.59
CA ALA A 68 -2.48 26.51 9.51
C ALA A 68 -2.06 25.15 8.91
N GLU A 69 -1.78 24.17 9.77
CA GLU A 69 -1.44 22.81 9.37
C GLU A 69 -2.60 22.15 8.59
N LEU A 70 -3.84 22.21 9.11
CA LEU A 70 -5.03 21.74 8.38
C LEU A 70 -5.17 22.41 7.01
N VAL A 71 -4.93 23.72 6.91
CA VAL A 71 -5.04 24.46 5.64
C VAL A 71 -3.93 24.05 4.67
N GLU A 72 -2.71 23.84 5.15
CA GLU A 72 -1.57 23.38 4.35
C GLU A 72 -1.80 21.96 3.84
N SER A 73 -2.22 21.05 4.71
CA SER A 73 -2.57 19.67 4.36
C SER A 73 -3.77 19.61 3.40
N ALA A 74 -4.80 20.44 3.61
CA ALA A 74 -5.93 20.56 2.69
C ALA A 74 -5.54 21.20 1.34
N THR A 75 -4.53 22.06 1.32
CA THR A 75 -3.99 22.64 0.08
C THR A 75 -3.41 21.55 -0.80
N ALA A 76 -2.61 20.64 -0.22
CA ALA A 76 -2.06 19.49 -0.92
C ALA A 76 -3.17 18.61 -1.52
N TYR A 77 -4.13 18.18 -0.71
CA TYR A 77 -5.21 17.31 -1.18
C TYR A 77 -6.09 17.97 -2.25
N LEU A 78 -6.52 19.21 -2.01
CA LEU A 78 -7.33 19.95 -2.98
C LEU A 78 -6.59 20.07 -4.31
N GLY A 79 -5.30 20.42 -4.29
CA GLY A 79 -4.53 20.53 -5.53
C GLY A 79 -4.38 19.20 -6.27
N GLU A 80 -4.19 18.08 -5.56
CA GLU A 80 -4.15 16.75 -6.16
C GLU A 80 -5.48 16.35 -6.81
N VAL A 81 -6.61 16.69 -6.19
CA VAL A 81 -7.94 16.47 -6.81
C VAL A 81 -8.11 17.33 -8.06
N LEU A 82 -7.68 18.60 -8.04
CA LEU A 82 -7.75 19.48 -9.22
C LEU A 82 -6.86 18.96 -10.36
N LEU A 83 -5.63 18.51 -10.07
CA LEU A 83 -4.73 17.89 -11.05
C LEU A 83 -5.30 16.58 -11.60
N GLY A 84 -5.97 15.77 -10.79
CA GLY A 84 -6.67 14.57 -11.25
C GLY A 84 -7.81 14.85 -12.23
N VAL A 85 -8.38 16.06 -12.21
CA VAL A 85 -9.44 16.48 -13.13
C VAL A 85 -8.89 17.16 -14.39
N ALA A 86 -7.93 18.06 -14.23
CA ALA A 86 -7.49 18.95 -15.30
C ALA A 86 -6.09 18.63 -15.86
N GLY A 87 -5.41 17.61 -15.34
CA GLY A 87 -4.02 17.31 -15.70
C GLY A 87 -3.06 18.44 -15.30
N GLY A 88 -1.90 18.48 -15.94
CA GLY A 88 -0.85 19.45 -15.70
C GLY A 88 0.04 19.13 -14.50
N GLU A 89 0.56 20.15 -13.84
CA GLU A 89 1.60 20.04 -12.82
C GLU A 89 1.38 21.02 -11.66
N TRP A 90 2.07 20.83 -10.54
CA TRP A 90 2.21 21.96 -9.61
C TRP A 90 3.27 22.93 -10.10
N GLY A 91 2.99 24.22 -9.93
CA GLY A 91 3.95 25.29 -10.02
C GLY A 91 4.09 26.04 -8.69
N TRP A 92 4.97 27.05 -8.70
CA TRP A 92 5.13 27.97 -7.58
C TRP A 92 4.85 29.40 -8.01
N HIS A 93 3.93 30.05 -7.30
CA HIS A 93 3.63 31.46 -7.52
C HIS A 93 4.40 32.32 -6.52
N ALA A 94 5.40 33.05 -7.00
CA ALA A 94 6.36 33.82 -6.19
C ALA A 94 5.78 35.06 -5.47
N ARG A 95 4.48 35.35 -5.60
CA ARG A 95 3.87 36.46 -4.87
C ARG A 95 3.72 36.07 -3.40
N PRO A 96 4.29 36.85 -2.46
CA PRO A 96 4.19 36.54 -1.04
C PRO A 96 2.74 36.49 -0.54
N VAL A 97 2.44 35.50 0.30
CA VAL A 97 1.14 35.32 0.96
C VAL A 97 1.39 35.05 2.43
N ASN A 98 0.75 35.81 3.33
CA ASN A 98 0.85 35.64 4.79
C ASN A 98 2.29 35.59 5.35
N GLY A 99 3.25 36.28 4.71
CA GLY A 99 4.65 36.30 5.13
C GLY A 99 5.52 35.19 4.54
N LEU A 100 4.96 34.28 3.74
CA LEU A 100 5.69 33.25 2.99
C LEU A 100 6.24 33.82 1.66
N PRO A 101 7.37 33.31 1.14
CA PRO A 101 7.99 33.78 -0.11
C PRO A 101 7.22 33.39 -1.39
N GLY A 102 6.03 32.81 -1.27
CA GLY A 102 5.16 32.42 -2.37
C GLY A 102 4.11 31.41 -1.92
N GLN A 103 3.52 30.71 -2.89
CA GLN A 103 2.59 29.61 -2.63
C GLN A 103 2.59 28.57 -3.77
N PRO A 104 2.29 27.30 -3.46
CA PRO A 104 2.04 26.30 -4.48
C PRO A 104 0.75 26.61 -5.26
N VAL A 105 0.78 26.33 -6.55
CA VAL A 105 -0.36 26.48 -7.46
C VAL A 105 -0.49 25.24 -8.34
N VAL A 106 -1.71 24.91 -8.73
CA VAL A 106 -2.00 23.91 -9.76
C VAL A 106 -1.99 24.61 -11.10
N CYS A 107 -1.12 24.19 -12.00
CA CYS A 107 -1.08 24.60 -13.39
C CYS A 107 -1.80 23.51 -14.20
N PRO A 108 -3.05 23.74 -14.67
CA PRO A 108 -3.78 22.77 -15.49
C PRO A 108 -3.02 22.40 -16.76
N ASP A 109 -3.41 21.30 -17.41
CA ASP A 109 -2.83 20.85 -18.69
C ASP A 109 -2.71 22.05 -19.66
N PRO A 110 -1.53 22.33 -20.22
CA PRO A 110 -1.31 23.49 -21.08
C PRO A 110 -2.29 23.59 -22.27
N GLU A 111 -2.81 22.47 -22.76
CA GLU A 111 -3.79 22.40 -23.84
C GLU A 111 -5.18 22.95 -23.45
N LEU A 112 -5.42 23.18 -22.15
CA LEU A 112 -6.63 23.83 -21.64
C LEU A 112 -6.52 25.37 -21.62
N GLU A 113 -5.32 25.93 -21.77
CA GLU A 113 -5.05 27.38 -21.74
C GLU A 113 -5.62 28.11 -20.49
N LEU A 114 -5.71 27.42 -19.36
CA LEU A 114 -6.25 27.96 -18.13
C LEU A 114 -5.18 28.65 -17.28
N SER A 115 -5.59 29.68 -16.54
CA SER A 115 -4.74 30.27 -15.50
C SER A 115 -4.53 29.30 -14.33
N PRO A 116 -3.34 29.30 -13.69
CA PRO A 116 -3.07 28.49 -12.51
C PRO A 116 -4.08 28.75 -11.39
N VAL A 117 -4.49 27.67 -10.71
CA VAL A 117 -5.35 27.71 -9.55
C VAL A 117 -4.48 27.68 -8.30
N ALA A 118 -4.69 28.60 -7.36
CA ALA A 118 -3.98 28.62 -6.08
C ALA A 118 -4.86 28.00 -4.99
N PRO A 119 -4.64 26.73 -4.57
CA PRO A 119 -5.55 26.05 -3.65
C PRO A 119 -5.65 26.77 -2.30
N MET A 120 -4.56 27.34 -1.78
CA MET A 120 -4.59 28.16 -0.56
C MET A 120 -5.50 29.40 -0.68
N LEU A 121 -5.51 30.07 -1.84
CA LEU A 121 -6.41 31.20 -2.07
C LEU A 121 -7.85 30.75 -2.23
N LEU A 122 -8.08 29.59 -2.83
CA LEU A 122 -9.40 28.99 -2.97
C LEU A 122 -9.98 28.61 -1.59
N ILE A 123 -9.17 27.98 -0.71
CA ILE A 123 -9.53 27.70 0.68
C ILE A 123 -9.81 29.01 1.45
N SER A 124 -8.95 30.02 1.28
CA SER A 124 -9.13 31.33 1.92
C SER A 124 -10.42 32.01 1.44
N TYR A 125 -10.75 31.89 0.15
CA TYR A 125 -11.99 32.38 -0.42
C TYR A 125 -13.19 31.63 0.16
N ALA A 126 -13.17 30.30 0.15
CA ALA A 126 -14.21 29.43 0.72
C ALA A 126 -14.51 29.79 2.18
N ARG A 127 -13.48 29.94 3.02
CA ARG A 127 -13.62 30.35 4.42
C ARG A 127 -14.19 31.77 4.60
N ARG A 128 -13.93 32.66 3.64
CA ARG A 128 -14.44 34.04 3.68
C ARG A 128 -15.91 34.11 3.25
N VAL A 129 -16.30 33.39 2.20
CA VAL A 129 -17.68 33.45 1.67
C VAL A 129 -18.62 32.47 2.35
N ARG A 130 -18.08 31.37 2.88
CA ARG A 130 -18.76 30.32 3.65
C ARG A 130 -20.00 29.75 2.93
N THR A 131 -19.94 29.61 1.62
CA THR A 131 -21.03 29.05 0.82
C THR A 131 -21.08 27.53 0.90
N GLY A 132 -19.95 26.87 1.15
CA GLY A 132 -19.83 25.41 1.08
C GLY A 132 -19.82 24.87 -0.36
N THR A 133 -19.58 25.74 -1.34
CA THR A 133 -19.64 25.41 -2.78
C THR A 133 -18.42 25.86 -3.56
N ALA A 134 -17.45 26.52 -2.93
CA ALA A 134 -16.34 27.13 -3.64
C ALA A 134 -15.49 26.10 -4.39
N PHE A 135 -15.27 24.92 -3.79
CA PHE A 135 -14.50 23.85 -4.44
C PHE A 135 -15.29 23.20 -5.57
N ALA A 136 -16.59 22.99 -5.37
CA ALA A 136 -17.48 22.45 -6.39
C ALA A 136 -17.58 23.38 -7.63
N GLU A 137 -17.67 24.68 -7.41
CA GLU A 137 -17.69 25.69 -8.48
C GLU A 137 -16.39 25.67 -9.31
N GLU A 138 -15.24 25.57 -8.64
CA GLU A 138 -13.95 25.47 -9.33
C GLU A 138 -13.82 24.15 -10.12
N LEU A 139 -14.29 23.04 -9.55
CA LEU A 139 -14.34 21.75 -10.25
C LEU A 139 -15.22 21.80 -11.51
N VAL A 140 -16.38 22.45 -11.44
CA VAL A 140 -17.27 22.63 -12.59
C VAL A 140 -16.56 23.44 -13.68
N ARG A 141 -15.81 24.49 -13.31
CA ARG A 141 -15.01 25.28 -14.25
C ARG A 141 -13.97 24.42 -14.98
N LEU A 142 -13.20 23.62 -14.25
CA LEU A 142 -12.17 22.74 -14.82
C LEU A 142 -12.78 21.64 -15.71
N ARG A 143 -13.81 20.94 -15.24
CA ARG A 143 -14.49 19.89 -16.01
C ARG A 143 -15.11 20.42 -17.30
N THR A 144 -15.65 21.63 -17.27
CA THR A 144 -16.21 22.27 -18.46
C THR A 144 -15.12 22.50 -19.51
N ALA A 145 -13.94 22.99 -19.10
CA ALA A 145 -12.81 23.19 -20.01
C ALA A 145 -12.32 21.87 -20.62
N VAL A 146 -12.20 20.82 -19.80
CA VAL A 146 -11.84 19.46 -20.25
C VAL A 146 -12.85 18.91 -21.25
N ALA A 147 -14.15 19.04 -20.96
CA ALA A 147 -15.21 18.58 -21.86
C ALA A 147 -15.19 19.30 -23.20
N VAL A 148 -15.03 20.63 -23.20
CA VAL A 148 -14.88 21.42 -24.44
C VAL A 148 -13.68 20.93 -25.26
N ARG A 149 -12.54 20.65 -24.62
CA ARG A 149 -11.35 20.14 -25.31
C ARG A 149 -11.55 18.74 -25.89
N GLN A 150 -12.26 17.88 -25.18
CA GLN A 150 -12.61 16.53 -25.65
C GLN A 150 -13.58 16.54 -26.83
N GLU A 151 -14.48 17.53 -26.90
CA GLU A 151 -15.37 17.73 -28.06
C GLU A 151 -14.58 18.19 -29.30
N GLU A 152 -13.57 19.05 -29.11
CA GLU A 152 -12.69 19.50 -30.19
C GLU A 152 -11.75 18.40 -30.69
N ILE A 153 -11.23 17.57 -29.78
CA ILE A 153 -10.27 16.50 -30.07
C ILE A 153 -10.77 15.18 -29.45
N PRO A 154 -11.55 14.38 -30.20
CA PRO A 154 -12.02 13.09 -29.72
C PRO A 154 -10.87 12.17 -29.29
N GLY A 155 -10.96 11.64 -28.07
CA GLY A 155 -9.94 10.76 -27.48
C GLY A 155 -8.82 11.49 -26.73
N TRP A 156 -8.79 12.82 -26.76
CA TRP A 156 -7.90 13.58 -25.87
C TRP A 156 -8.30 13.40 -24.40
N GLN A 157 -7.30 13.33 -23.54
CA GLN A 157 -7.46 13.31 -22.08
C GLN A 157 -6.41 14.26 -21.49
N PRO A 158 -6.74 14.99 -20.41
CA PRO A 158 -5.75 15.78 -19.72
C PRO A 158 -4.65 14.87 -19.17
N VAL A 159 -3.39 15.28 -19.34
CA VAL A 159 -2.23 14.53 -18.87
C VAL A 159 -1.67 15.24 -17.66
N LYS A 160 -1.64 14.53 -16.53
CA LYS A 160 -0.96 14.99 -15.31
C LYS A 160 0.52 14.60 -15.39
N ASP A 161 1.40 15.54 -15.08
CA ASP A 161 2.82 15.24 -14.89
C ASP A 161 2.97 14.29 -13.71
N HIS A 162 3.65 13.16 -13.96
CA HIS A 162 3.89 12.15 -12.94
C HIS A 162 4.59 12.77 -11.75
N ARG A 163 3.97 12.67 -10.58
CA ARG A 163 4.53 13.17 -9.34
C ARG A 163 5.25 12.03 -8.66
N PRO A 164 6.59 12.10 -8.52
CA PRO A 164 7.33 11.13 -7.76
C PRO A 164 6.67 10.94 -6.42
N HIS A 165 6.38 9.69 -6.14
CA HIS A 165 5.71 9.25 -4.95
C HIS A 165 4.21 9.61 -4.85
N VAL A 166 3.69 10.75 -5.32
CA VAL A 166 2.23 11.02 -5.22
C VAL A 166 1.39 10.20 -6.21
N ASP A 167 1.90 9.99 -7.43
CA ASP A 167 1.23 9.16 -8.44
C ASP A 167 1.81 7.74 -8.48
N PRO A 168 0.99 6.71 -8.83
CA PRO A 168 1.45 5.35 -9.02
C PRO A 168 2.72 5.32 -9.88
N ARG A 169 3.85 4.92 -9.30
CA ARG A 169 5.08 4.78 -10.07
C ARG A 169 4.90 3.73 -11.17
N ALA A 170 5.39 4.05 -12.36
CA ALA A 170 5.66 3.01 -13.35
C ALA A 170 6.58 1.97 -12.70
N VAL A 171 6.27 0.68 -12.91
CA VAL A 171 7.06 -0.44 -12.39
C VAL A 171 8.52 -0.21 -12.77
N GLN A 172 9.38 0.08 -11.79
CA GLN A 172 10.81 0.13 -12.06
C GLN A 172 11.29 -1.29 -12.40
N PRO A 173 12.20 -1.43 -13.38
CA PRO A 173 12.82 -2.71 -13.66
C PRO A 173 13.51 -3.23 -12.40
N GLU A 174 13.48 -4.55 -12.20
CA GLU A 174 14.16 -5.17 -11.06
C GLU A 174 15.66 -4.87 -11.09
N GLU A 175 16.17 -4.30 -10.00
CA GLU A 175 17.58 -4.01 -9.84
C GLU A 175 18.32 -5.26 -9.35
N PRO A 176 19.30 -5.80 -10.10
CA PRO A 176 20.00 -7.04 -9.74
C PRO A 176 20.65 -7.01 -8.35
N VAL A 177 21.12 -5.83 -7.92
CA VAL A 177 21.72 -5.62 -6.60
C VAL A 177 20.68 -5.83 -5.50
N LEU A 178 19.48 -5.27 -5.67
CA LEU A 178 18.39 -5.43 -4.73
C LEU A 178 17.93 -6.89 -4.68
N SER A 179 17.74 -7.52 -5.84
CA SER A 179 17.32 -8.93 -5.91
C SER A 179 18.33 -9.86 -5.23
N ALA A 180 19.63 -9.63 -5.41
CA ALA A 180 20.68 -10.38 -4.72
C ALA A 180 20.66 -10.16 -3.20
N TRP A 181 20.52 -8.91 -2.76
CA TRP A 181 20.42 -8.57 -1.34
C TRP A 181 19.19 -9.21 -0.68
N LEU A 182 18.01 -9.13 -1.32
CA LEU A 182 16.78 -9.75 -0.82
C LEU A 182 16.91 -11.28 -0.72
N ALA A 183 17.50 -11.93 -1.73
CA ALA A 183 17.72 -13.38 -1.72
C ALA A 183 18.66 -13.81 -0.58
N GLU A 184 19.79 -13.10 -0.41
CA GLU A 184 20.75 -13.36 0.66
C GLU A 184 20.12 -13.19 2.05
N ARG A 185 19.29 -12.14 2.24
CA ARG A 185 18.60 -11.90 3.52
C ARG A 185 17.51 -12.94 3.79
N ARG A 186 16.74 -13.33 2.77
CA ARG A 186 15.74 -14.39 2.89
C ARG A 186 16.38 -15.72 3.32
N GLU A 187 17.50 -16.10 2.72
CA GLU A 187 18.23 -17.32 3.07
C GLU A 187 18.82 -17.27 4.49
N ALA A 188 19.39 -16.13 4.87
CA ALA A 188 19.99 -15.94 6.20
C ALA A 188 18.97 -15.78 7.35
N HIS A 189 17.71 -15.50 7.02
CA HIS A 189 16.70 -15.09 7.99
C HIS A 189 16.48 -16.09 9.13
N PRO A 190 16.32 -17.41 8.92
CA PRO A 190 16.07 -18.33 10.03
C PRO A 190 17.17 -18.30 11.09
N ALA A 191 18.44 -18.24 10.67
CA ALA A 191 19.58 -18.15 11.59
C ALA A 191 19.66 -16.78 12.27
N TRP A 192 19.42 -15.69 11.52
CA TRP A 192 19.38 -14.34 12.06
C TRP A 192 18.26 -14.17 13.10
N ALA A 193 17.06 -14.67 12.80
CA ALA A 193 15.90 -14.60 13.69
C ALA A 193 16.11 -15.43 14.95
N GLN A 194 16.78 -16.58 14.85
CA GLN A 194 17.16 -17.38 16.00
C GLN A 194 18.09 -16.60 16.95
N ASP A 195 19.11 -15.92 16.40
CA ASP A 195 20.05 -15.08 17.17
C ASP A 195 19.38 -13.83 17.76
N ALA A 196 18.56 -13.14 16.96
CA ALA A 196 17.92 -11.89 17.36
C ALA A 196 16.79 -12.10 18.39
N PHE A 197 15.95 -13.13 18.20
CA PHE A 197 14.71 -13.33 18.99
C PHE A 197 14.77 -14.50 19.98
N ASP A 198 15.90 -15.19 20.12
CA ASP A 198 16.09 -16.34 21.02
C ASP A 198 15.16 -17.53 20.70
N GLY A 199 15.02 -17.84 19.40
CA GLY A 199 14.43 -19.09 18.91
C GLY A 199 12.92 -19.31 19.11
N ALA A 200 12.15 -18.33 19.58
CA ALA A 200 10.71 -18.46 19.79
C ALA A 200 9.87 -18.18 18.51
N TRP A 201 8.55 -18.47 18.56
CA TRP A 201 7.46 -18.11 17.61
C TRP A 201 7.32 -16.59 17.31
N ARG A 202 8.38 -15.81 17.55
CA ARG A 202 8.40 -14.34 17.57
C ARG A 202 8.76 -13.70 16.24
N TRP A 203 9.13 -14.47 15.22
CA TRP A 203 9.60 -13.98 13.92
C TRP A 203 8.61 -14.30 12.80
N ASN A 204 7.34 -13.92 13.01
CA ASN A 204 6.26 -14.14 12.05
C ASN A 204 5.93 -12.89 11.22
N PHE A 205 6.79 -11.85 11.25
CA PHE A 205 6.55 -10.57 10.57
C PHE A 205 5.26 -9.83 10.99
N HIS A 206 4.69 -10.17 12.15
CA HIS A 206 3.56 -9.44 12.71
C HIS A 206 4.00 -8.06 13.25
N PRO A 207 3.23 -6.97 13.10
CA PRO A 207 3.55 -5.64 13.61
C PRO A 207 3.93 -5.61 15.10
N GLY A 208 3.26 -6.43 15.91
CA GLY A 208 3.58 -6.57 17.34
C GLY A 208 4.97 -7.15 17.64
N THR A 209 5.69 -7.67 16.64
CA THR A 209 7.09 -8.11 16.80
C THR A 209 8.07 -6.94 16.77
N LEU A 210 7.66 -5.76 16.30
CA LEU A 210 8.53 -4.59 16.19
C LEU A 210 9.02 -4.09 17.54
N ASP A 211 8.20 -4.17 18.60
CA ASP A 211 8.65 -3.84 19.97
C ASP A 211 9.83 -4.69 20.42
N TRP A 212 9.87 -5.95 19.96
CA TRP A 212 10.95 -6.87 20.28
C TRP A 212 12.19 -6.55 19.47
N LEU A 213 12.05 -6.27 18.17
CA LEU A 213 13.16 -5.82 17.34
C LEU A 213 13.80 -4.57 17.94
N GLU A 214 12.97 -3.63 18.39
CA GLU A 214 13.39 -2.41 19.06
C GLU A 214 14.22 -2.69 20.32
N ALA A 215 13.73 -3.59 21.18
CA ALA A 215 14.43 -3.99 22.40
C ALA A 215 15.78 -4.67 22.10
N VAL A 216 15.86 -5.47 21.03
CA VAL A 216 17.10 -6.14 20.62
C VAL A 216 18.12 -5.13 20.10
N VAL A 217 17.70 -4.17 19.28
CA VAL A 217 18.57 -3.11 18.75
C VAL A 217 19.11 -2.23 19.87
N LYS A 218 18.23 -1.73 20.77
CA LYS A 218 18.60 -0.92 21.93
C LYS A 218 19.50 -1.66 22.94
N ARG A 219 19.41 -3.00 22.99
CA ARG A 219 20.31 -3.82 23.82
C ARG A 219 21.68 -4.00 23.19
N ARG A 220 21.77 -4.00 21.86
CA ARG A 220 23.00 -4.30 21.12
C ARG A 220 23.86 -3.07 20.87
N PHE A 221 23.25 -1.91 20.69
CA PHE A 221 23.94 -0.64 20.43
C PHE A 221 23.57 0.38 21.48
N ALA A 222 24.57 0.98 22.13
CA ALA A 222 24.35 2.01 23.14
C ALA A 222 24.30 3.41 22.53
N THR A 223 24.98 3.62 21.39
CA THR A 223 25.03 4.93 20.71
C THR A 223 24.84 4.81 19.20
N VAL A 224 24.53 5.95 18.58
CA VAL A 224 24.39 6.08 17.13
C VAL A 224 25.70 5.77 16.40
N GLU A 225 26.84 6.16 16.96
CA GLU A 225 28.16 5.89 16.36
C GLU A 225 28.48 4.40 16.32
N GLU A 226 28.10 3.65 17.36
CA GLU A 226 28.25 2.19 17.38
C GLU A 226 27.38 1.53 16.30
N PHE A 227 26.14 2.01 16.14
CA PHE A 227 25.23 1.54 15.10
C PHE A 227 25.73 1.88 13.70
N ASP A 228 26.16 3.12 13.46
CA ASP A 228 26.67 3.58 12.16
C ASP A 228 27.95 2.83 11.76
N ALA A 229 28.81 2.46 12.72
CA ALA A 229 29.97 1.62 12.46
C ALA A 229 29.61 0.17 12.08
N ALA A 230 28.49 -0.35 12.59
CA ALA A 230 27.99 -1.69 12.32
C ALA A 230 26.95 -1.76 11.19
N ARG A 231 26.74 -0.65 10.45
CA ARG A 231 25.65 -0.49 9.47
C ARG A 231 25.59 -1.60 8.42
N ASP A 232 26.75 -2.06 7.97
CA ASP A 232 26.88 -3.10 6.94
C ASP A 232 27.00 -4.52 7.52
N GLU A 233 26.99 -4.68 8.84
CA GLU A 233 27.06 -5.99 9.48
C GLU A 233 25.76 -6.78 9.31
N SER A 234 25.87 -8.12 9.30
CA SER A 234 24.74 -9.03 9.10
C SER A 234 23.57 -8.78 10.05
N PHE A 235 23.84 -8.35 11.29
CA PHE A 235 22.77 -8.06 12.25
C PHE A 235 21.92 -6.86 11.80
N VAL A 236 22.54 -5.72 11.47
CA VAL A 236 21.83 -4.49 11.08
C VAL A 236 21.12 -4.69 9.75
N GLN A 237 21.78 -5.34 8.79
CA GLN A 237 21.18 -5.66 7.49
C GLN A 237 19.98 -6.60 7.62
N GLY A 238 20.05 -7.60 8.50
CA GLY A 238 18.92 -8.48 8.83
C GLY A 238 17.78 -7.74 9.54
N ALA A 239 18.09 -6.80 10.44
CA ALA A 239 17.10 -5.97 11.10
C ALA A 239 16.37 -5.04 10.12
N CYS A 240 17.10 -4.44 9.17
CA CYS A 240 16.52 -3.65 8.08
C CYS A 240 15.58 -4.53 7.26
N TRP A 241 16.07 -5.68 6.79
CA TRP A 241 15.24 -6.60 6.01
C TRP A 241 13.98 -7.04 6.76
N TYR A 242 14.09 -7.37 8.05
CA TYR A 242 12.95 -7.78 8.88
C TYR A 242 11.89 -6.68 9.00
N LEU A 243 12.31 -5.44 9.33
CA LEU A 243 11.40 -4.30 9.42
C LEU A 243 10.69 -4.07 8.07
N GLY A 244 11.41 -4.22 6.96
CA GLY A 244 10.87 -4.04 5.62
C GLY A 244 9.87 -5.11 5.23
N GLU A 245 10.13 -6.37 5.61
CA GLU A 245 9.17 -7.45 5.42
C GLU A 245 7.93 -7.29 6.29
N VAL A 246 8.05 -6.75 7.51
CA VAL A 246 6.87 -6.39 8.32
C VAL A 246 6.04 -5.33 7.59
N ILE A 247 6.67 -4.26 7.08
CA ILE A 247 5.96 -3.22 6.34
C ILE A 247 5.35 -3.79 5.05
N ARG A 248 6.12 -4.51 4.23
CA ARG A 248 5.66 -5.12 2.98
C ARG A 248 4.46 -6.03 3.19
N ARG A 249 4.54 -6.97 4.13
CA ARG A 249 3.50 -8.00 4.32
C ARG A 249 2.24 -7.48 4.99
N ASN A 250 2.34 -6.41 5.78
CA ASN A 250 1.19 -5.88 6.51
C ASN A 250 0.58 -4.65 5.86
N LYS A 251 1.35 -3.94 5.03
CA LYS A 251 0.97 -2.66 4.45
C LYS A 251 1.11 -2.65 2.93
N GLY A 252 1.48 -3.74 2.27
CA GLY A 252 1.57 -3.77 0.79
C GLY A 252 2.61 -2.80 0.21
N ALA A 253 3.67 -2.49 0.97
CA ALA A 253 4.81 -1.74 0.45
C ALA A 253 5.68 -2.62 -0.45
N VAL A 254 6.51 -2.00 -1.29
CA VAL A 254 7.44 -2.71 -2.17
C VAL A 254 8.88 -2.34 -1.87
N TRP A 255 9.78 -3.30 -2.01
CA TRP A 255 11.22 -3.03 -1.94
C TRP A 255 11.68 -2.24 -3.16
N GLN A 256 12.56 -1.27 -2.94
CA GLN A 256 13.14 -0.39 -3.95
C GLN A 256 14.63 -0.16 -3.70
N TYR A 257 15.34 0.23 -4.76
CA TYR A 257 16.75 0.54 -4.72
C TYR A 257 17.08 1.53 -5.84
N ILE A 258 17.82 2.59 -5.51
CA ILE A 258 18.26 3.58 -6.49
C ILE A 258 19.77 3.42 -6.69
N PRO A 259 20.25 2.97 -7.86
CA PRO A 259 21.68 2.81 -8.09
C PRO A 259 22.38 4.17 -8.23
N TYR A 260 23.67 4.22 -7.87
CA TYR A 260 24.48 5.40 -8.11
C TYR A 260 24.61 5.69 -9.62
N ALA A 261 24.27 6.91 -10.00
CA ALA A 261 24.37 7.42 -11.36
C ALA A 261 25.42 8.56 -11.40
N PRO A 262 26.59 8.37 -12.03
CA PRO A 262 27.64 9.40 -12.09
C PRO A 262 27.23 10.71 -12.76
N ALA A 263 26.18 10.66 -13.58
CA ALA A 263 25.63 11.81 -14.29
C ALA A 263 24.50 12.52 -13.54
N ALA A 264 24.07 11.99 -12.39
CA ALA A 264 23.04 12.64 -11.57
C ALA A 264 23.55 13.95 -10.97
N GLU A 265 22.70 14.96 -10.94
CA GLU A 265 23.02 16.24 -10.29
C GLU A 265 23.14 16.05 -8.77
N PRO A 266 23.95 16.87 -8.07
CA PRO A 266 23.98 16.88 -6.61
C PRO A 266 22.56 16.98 -6.01
N GLY A 267 22.23 16.10 -5.07
CA GLY A 267 20.90 16.02 -4.46
C GLY A 267 19.83 15.26 -5.25
N ALA A 268 20.01 14.98 -6.54
CA ALA A 268 19.04 14.21 -7.32
C ALA A 268 19.08 12.69 -7.00
N PRO A 269 18.01 11.93 -7.24
CA PRO A 269 18.04 10.46 -7.17
C PRO A 269 19.20 9.87 -7.97
N GLY A 270 19.98 8.97 -7.36
CA GLY A 270 21.19 8.40 -7.95
C GLY A 270 22.46 9.21 -7.69
N SER A 271 22.35 10.38 -7.06
CA SER A 271 23.48 11.13 -6.52
C SER A 271 23.93 10.59 -5.17
N ARG A 272 25.23 10.69 -4.85
CA ARG A 272 25.76 10.31 -3.54
C ARG A 272 25.28 11.19 -2.39
N GLU A 273 24.78 12.38 -2.70
CA GLU A 273 24.24 13.30 -1.70
C GLU A 273 22.78 12.96 -1.36
N HIS A 274 22.12 12.15 -2.18
CA HIS A 274 20.74 11.77 -1.97
C HIS A 274 20.64 10.56 -1.02
N PRO A 275 19.87 10.65 0.08
CA PRO A 275 19.91 9.66 1.16
C PRO A 275 19.38 8.26 0.77
N TRP A 276 18.65 8.17 -0.34
CA TRP A 276 18.07 6.91 -0.85
C TRP A 276 18.98 6.18 -1.84
N THR A 277 20.09 6.80 -2.25
CA THR A 277 20.99 6.23 -3.25
C THR A 277 21.83 5.11 -2.63
N GLU A 278 21.90 3.97 -3.32
CA GLU A 278 22.62 2.77 -2.90
C GLU A 278 22.14 2.15 -1.58
N VAL A 279 20.93 2.48 -1.12
CA VAL A 279 20.32 1.92 0.10
C VAL A 279 19.01 1.22 -0.24
N PRO A 280 18.80 -0.06 0.14
CA PRO A 280 17.49 -0.69 0.05
C PRO A 280 16.46 0.01 0.93
N PHE A 281 15.30 0.34 0.35
CA PHE A 281 14.20 0.98 1.07
C PHE A 281 12.85 0.36 0.72
N VAL A 282 11.84 0.60 1.54
CA VAL A 282 10.46 0.25 1.23
C VAL A 282 9.66 1.50 0.88
N ASP A 283 8.80 1.37 -0.12
CA ASP A 283 7.98 2.45 -0.65
C ASP A 283 6.62 1.87 -1.00
N GLN A 284 5.53 2.57 -0.70
CA GLN A 284 4.26 2.29 -1.33
C GLN A 284 4.22 3.05 -2.65
N PRO A 285 4.23 2.35 -3.79
CA PRO A 285 4.40 2.98 -5.10
C PRO A 285 3.25 3.91 -5.48
N ASP A 286 2.14 3.90 -4.72
CA ASP A 286 1.02 4.83 -4.79
C ASP A 286 0.86 5.56 -3.43
N LYS A 287 1.19 6.86 -3.34
CA LYS A 287 0.95 7.65 -2.10
C LYS A 287 -0.49 8.13 -1.93
N ARG A 288 -1.44 7.74 -2.78
CA ARG A 288 -2.84 7.68 -2.33
C ARG A 288 -3.02 6.63 -1.22
N VAL A 289 -2.04 5.74 -1.06
CA VAL A 289 -2.10 4.55 -0.19
C VAL A 289 -0.93 4.46 0.81
N GLY A 290 0.04 5.39 0.88
CA GLY A 290 0.88 5.58 2.09
C GLY A 290 2.33 6.07 1.90
N GLY A 291 3.34 5.35 2.41
CA GLY A 291 4.61 5.93 2.87
C GLY A 291 5.88 5.31 2.27
N ALA A 292 7.03 5.91 2.59
CA ALA A 292 8.35 5.38 2.24
C ALA A 292 9.28 5.47 3.45
N ALA A 293 10.11 4.46 3.66
CA ALA A 293 11.04 4.42 4.78
C ALA A 293 12.41 3.91 4.36
N ILE A 294 13.46 4.59 4.80
CA ILE A 294 14.83 4.10 4.79
C ILE A 294 15.06 3.37 6.11
N LEU A 295 15.08 2.04 6.07
CA LEU A 295 14.91 1.20 7.25
C LEU A 295 16.09 1.33 8.21
N VAL A 296 17.29 1.52 7.65
CA VAL A 296 18.49 1.74 8.46
C VAL A 296 18.42 3.07 9.23
N GLU A 297 17.76 4.09 8.68
CA GLU A 297 17.55 5.36 9.37
C GLU A 297 16.43 5.26 10.41
N CYS A 298 15.37 4.48 10.17
CA CYS A 298 14.37 4.15 11.19
C CYS A 298 15.00 3.46 12.40
N LEU A 299 15.87 2.47 12.16
CA LEU A 299 16.60 1.78 13.23
C LEU A 299 17.59 2.71 13.94
N ARG A 300 18.30 3.56 13.20
CA ARG A 300 19.22 4.57 13.75
C ARG A 300 18.50 5.56 14.66
N ALA A 301 17.29 5.98 14.29
CA ALA A 301 16.50 6.94 15.04
C ALA A 301 16.13 6.46 16.46
N LEU A 302 16.08 5.14 16.69
CA LEU A 302 15.84 4.55 18.01
C LEU A 302 16.93 4.90 19.04
N LEU A 303 18.12 5.29 18.57
CA LEU A 303 19.31 5.56 19.37
C LEU A 303 19.61 7.05 19.50
N LEU A 304 18.84 7.92 18.85
CA LEU A 304 18.98 9.37 19.00
C LEU A 304 18.49 9.79 20.40
N GLU A 305 19.34 10.45 21.17
CA GLU A 305 18.92 11.13 22.39
C GLU A 305 18.15 12.40 22.01
N GLU A 306 16.90 12.55 22.46
CA GLU A 306 16.23 13.84 22.40
C GLU A 306 16.94 14.79 23.39
N GLU A 307 17.77 15.71 22.88
CA GLU A 307 18.15 16.89 23.65
C GLU A 307 16.86 17.67 23.97
N ALA A 308 16.36 17.52 25.20
CA ALA A 308 15.21 18.25 25.71
C ALA A 308 15.50 19.76 25.80
N ALA A 309 15.44 20.45 24.67
CA ALA A 309 15.44 21.89 24.59
C ALA A 309 14.06 22.44 25.01
N GLY A 310 13.85 22.49 26.32
CA GLY A 310 12.96 23.44 27.00
C GLY A 310 11.56 23.65 26.39
N GLY A 311 10.63 22.75 26.71
CA GLY A 311 9.20 22.98 26.53
C GLY A 311 8.45 21.65 26.54
N GLU A 312 7.56 21.46 27.50
CA GLU A 312 6.75 20.24 27.68
C GLU A 312 6.13 19.77 26.35
N ARG A 313 6.74 18.74 25.76
CA ARG A 313 6.08 17.78 24.87
C ARG A 313 6.39 16.39 25.41
N ASN A 314 5.35 15.56 25.43
CA ASN A 314 5.37 14.22 26.00
C ASN A 314 6.57 13.41 25.48
N ALA A 315 7.32 12.82 26.40
CA ALA A 315 8.32 11.79 26.11
C ALA A 315 7.63 10.60 25.41
N GLY A 316 7.60 10.64 24.09
CA GLY A 316 7.29 9.51 23.23
C GLY A 316 8.59 9.07 22.58
N GLN A 317 9.25 8.08 23.18
CA GLN A 317 10.38 7.40 22.53
C GLN A 317 9.91 6.96 21.14
N LEU A 318 10.59 7.35 20.06
CA LEU A 318 10.23 6.91 18.69
C LEU A 318 10.14 5.37 18.68
N ARG A 319 9.00 4.83 18.24
CA ARG A 319 8.81 3.39 18.11
C ARG A 319 8.80 2.98 16.65
N LEU A 320 9.34 1.81 16.35
CA LEU A 320 9.26 1.19 15.02
C LEU A 320 7.81 0.94 14.61
N GLN A 321 6.89 0.71 15.56
CA GLN A 321 5.47 0.63 15.24
C GLN A 321 4.92 1.96 14.70
N ASP A 322 5.46 3.09 15.14
CA ASP A 322 5.02 4.40 14.65
C ASP A 322 5.47 4.60 13.18
N GLU A 323 6.47 3.86 12.69
CA GLU A 323 6.82 3.85 11.25
C GLU A 323 5.71 3.25 10.39
N LEU A 324 4.94 2.29 10.92
CA LEU A 324 3.82 1.69 10.20
C LEU A 324 2.69 2.68 9.94
N PHE A 325 2.63 3.79 10.68
CA PHE A 325 1.66 4.87 10.46
C PHE A 325 1.77 5.45 9.05
N TRP A 326 2.99 5.52 8.51
CA TRP A 326 3.23 6.09 7.19
C TRP A 326 2.65 5.22 6.08
N PHE A 327 2.36 3.94 6.33
CA PHE A 327 1.92 3.00 5.33
C PHE A 327 0.46 2.57 5.53
N ARG A 328 -0.36 2.50 4.48
CA ARG A 328 -1.73 1.95 4.64
C ARG A 328 -1.77 0.45 4.48
N ALA A 329 -2.63 -0.19 5.26
CA ALA A 329 -3.00 -1.57 4.99
C ALA A 329 -3.90 -1.64 3.74
N SER A 330 -4.02 -2.84 3.16
CA SER A 330 -4.98 -3.11 2.10
C SER A 330 -6.42 -2.91 2.57
N SER A 331 -7.34 -2.70 1.64
CA SER A 331 -8.78 -2.67 1.87
C SER A 331 -9.49 -3.45 0.78
N TYR A 332 -10.78 -3.78 0.95
CA TYR A 332 -11.57 -4.40 -0.13
C TYR A 332 -11.58 -3.50 -1.37
N ALA A 333 -11.69 -2.18 -1.19
CA ALA A 333 -11.62 -1.22 -2.30
C ALA A 333 -10.28 -1.25 -3.02
N HIS A 334 -9.17 -1.34 -2.29
CA HIS A 334 -7.83 -1.46 -2.88
C HIS A 334 -7.69 -2.77 -3.68
N VAL A 335 -8.07 -3.91 -3.08
CA VAL A 335 -8.01 -5.22 -3.73
C VAL A 335 -8.88 -5.23 -5.00
N GLY A 336 -10.11 -4.74 -4.93
CA GLY A 336 -11.01 -4.67 -6.09
C GLY A 336 -10.47 -3.79 -7.22
N ALA A 337 -9.90 -2.62 -6.89
CA ALA A 337 -9.26 -1.74 -7.87
C ALA A 337 -8.06 -2.42 -8.55
N LEU A 338 -7.23 -3.12 -7.77
CA LEU A 338 -6.08 -3.88 -8.27
C LEU A 338 -6.52 -5.01 -9.22
N LEU A 339 -7.49 -5.82 -8.82
CA LEU A 339 -8.02 -6.91 -9.63
C LEU A 339 -8.66 -6.40 -10.94
N THR A 340 -9.36 -5.27 -10.88
CA THR A 340 -9.92 -4.62 -12.09
C THR A 340 -8.81 -4.15 -13.02
N ARG A 341 -7.75 -3.53 -12.48
CA ARG A 341 -6.60 -3.05 -13.25
C ARG A 341 -5.88 -4.19 -13.98
N MET A 342 -5.80 -5.37 -13.35
CA MET A 342 -5.21 -6.58 -13.94
C MET A 342 -6.16 -7.36 -14.85
N GLY A 343 -7.41 -6.91 -15.02
CA GLY A 343 -8.42 -7.60 -15.81
C GLY A 343 -8.91 -8.92 -15.22
N MET A 344 -8.68 -9.15 -13.92
CA MET A 344 -9.12 -10.37 -13.23
C MET A 344 -10.61 -10.32 -12.88
N VAL A 345 -11.14 -9.13 -12.63
CA VAL A 345 -12.52 -8.93 -12.17
C VAL A 345 -13.15 -7.74 -12.90
N SER A 346 -14.44 -7.82 -13.20
CA SER A 346 -15.18 -6.72 -13.81
C SER A 346 -15.48 -5.61 -12.79
N ARG A 347 -15.59 -4.37 -13.26
CA ARG A 347 -15.98 -3.23 -12.41
C ARG A 347 -17.33 -3.45 -11.72
N GLU A 348 -18.29 -4.07 -12.40
CA GLU A 348 -19.61 -4.39 -11.85
C GLU A 348 -19.52 -5.37 -10.67
N LYS A 349 -18.69 -6.41 -10.77
CA LYS A 349 -18.44 -7.35 -9.66
C LYS A 349 -17.78 -6.62 -8.48
N VAL A 350 -16.83 -5.72 -8.74
CA VAL A 350 -16.23 -4.91 -7.68
C VAL A 350 -17.28 -4.04 -7.00
N ASP A 351 -18.08 -3.27 -7.74
CA ASP A 351 -19.11 -2.40 -7.17
C ASP A 351 -20.14 -3.21 -6.35
N THR A 352 -20.50 -4.41 -6.81
CA THR A 352 -21.39 -5.33 -6.10
C THR A 352 -20.83 -5.78 -4.77
N VAL A 353 -19.56 -6.20 -4.74
CA VAL A 353 -18.87 -6.61 -3.52
C VAL A 353 -18.75 -5.41 -2.58
N LEU A 354 -18.25 -4.26 -3.04
CA LEU A 354 -18.05 -3.09 -2.17
C LEU A 354 -19.36 -2.58 -1.56
N THR A 355 -20.48 -2.67 -2.28
CA THR A 355 -21.81 -2.30 -1.75
C THR A 355 -22.30 -3.27 -0.67
N GLY A 356 -21.88 -4.54 -0.73
CA GLY A 356 -22.22 -5.56 0.25
C GLY A 356 -21.47 -5.46 1.58
N TYR A 357 -20.32 -4.78 1.61
CA TYR A 357 -19.46 -4.67 2.78
C TYR A 357 -19.49 -3.25 3.35
N ALA A 358 -20.09 -3.09 4.54
CA ALA A 358 -20.15 -1.79 5.23
C ALA A 358 -18.76 -1.20 5.55
N PHE A 359 -17.72 -2.04 5.60
CA PHE A 359 -16.34 -1.67 5.91
C PHE A 359 -15.42 -1.84 4.70
N ALA A 360 -15.94 -1.71 3.47
CA ALA A 360 -15.19 -1.91 2.23
C ALA A 360 -13.90 -1.05 2.11
N HIS A 361 -13.84 0.07 2.81
CA HIS A 361 -12.71 0.98 2.84
C HIS A 361 -11.84 0.88 4.11
N ALA A 362 -12.23 0.04 5.07
CA ALA A 362 -11.45 -0.17 6.28
C ALA A 362 -10.16 -0.96 6.01
N GLU A 363 -9.18 -0.80 6.89
CA GLU A 363 -7.93 -1.56 6.86
C GLU A 363 -8.19 -3.05 7.07
N LEU A 364 -7.72 -3.87 6.14
CA LEU A 364 -7.62 -5.31 6.26
C LEU A 364 -6.29 -5.67 6.90
N SER A 365 -6.35 -6.50 7.91
CA SER A 365 -5.18 -7.18 8.41
C SER A 365 -4.69 -8.25 7.41
N PRO A 366 -3.43 -8.72 7.52
CA PRO A 366 -2.87 -9.68 6.55
C PRO A 366 -3.71 -10.93 6.31
N HIS A 367 -4.39 -11.43 7.35
CA HIS A 367 -5.22 -12.64 7.26
C HIS A 367 -6.59 -12.40 6.59
N GLU A 368 -7.03 -11.14 6.48
CA GLU A 368 -8.30 -10.78 5.83
C GLU A 368 -8.11 -10.49 4.33
N VAL A 369 -6.88 -10.22 3.89
CA VAL A 369 -6.56 -9.95 2.48
C VAL A 369 -6.89 -11.16 1.57
N PRO A 370 -6.53 -12.42 1.93
CA PRO A 370 -6.93 -13.58 1.15
C PRO A 370 -8.46 -13.77 1.09
N GLY A 371 -9.18 -13.54 2.18
CA GLY A 371 -10.65 -13.57 2.20
C GLY A 371 -11.28 -12.51 1.29
N ALA A 372 -10.64 -11.35 1.12
CA ALA A 372 -11.07 -10.37 0.13
C ALA A 372 -10.91 -10.90 -1.31
N LEU A 373 -9.82 -11.60 -1.64
CA LEU A 373 -9.62 -12.23 -2.95
C LEU A 373 -10.71 -13.28 -3.25
N GLU A 374 -11.07 -14.09 -2.25
CA GLU A 374 -12.19 -15.03 -2.35
C GLU A 374 -13.52 -14.32 -2.60
N SER A 375 -13.81 -13.24 -1.86
CA SER A 375 -15.03 -12.45 -2.03
C SER A 375 -15.19 -11.85 -3.44
N PHE A 376 -14.06 -11.49 -4.08
CA PHE A 376 -14.04 -11.04 -5.47
C PHE A 376 -14.13 -12.17 -6.50
N GLY A 377 -14.05 -13.43 -6.06
CA GLY A 377 -14.16 -14.61 -6.92
C GLY A 377 -12.88 -14.92 -7.69
N VAL A 378 -11.72 -14.71 -7.06
CA VAL A 378 -10.41 -15.07 -7.64
C VAL A 378 -9.61 -16.03 -6.76
N ALA A 379 -10.19 -16.47 -5.64
CA ALA A 379 -9.59 -17.44 -4.74
C ALA A 379 -10.69 -18.35 -4.15
N ILE A 380 -10.24 -19.48 -3.59
CA ILE A 380 -11.04 -20.36 -2.73
C ILE A 380 -10.34 -20.50 -1.38
N SER A 381 -11.11 -20.85 -0.34
CA SER A 381 -10.57 -21.21 0.97
C SER A 381 -10.82 -22.69 1.29
N ALA A 382 -9.82 -23.32 1.89
CA ALA A 382 -9.97 -24.59 2.57
C ALA A 382 -10.07 -24.30 4.07
N HIS A 383 -11.29 -24.39 4.60
CA HIS A 383 -11.55 -24.07 6.00
C HIS A 383 -10.82 -25.01 6.96
N ALA A 384 -10.31 -24.45 8.05
CA ALA A 384 -9.63 -25.20 9.12
C ALA A 384 -10.55 -25.58 10.29
N ASP A 385 -11.80 -25.14 10.26
CA ASP A 385 -12.82 -25.43 11.28
C ASP A 385 -13.47 -26.82 11.11
N ASP A 386 -14.24 -27.23 12.12
CA ASP A 386 -14.97 -28.50 12.13
C ASP A 386 -15.93 -28.59 10.93
N VAL A 387 -15.88 -29.69 10.18
CA VAL A 387 -16.82 -30.01 9.10
C VAL A 387 -17.78 -31.13 9.49
N ASP A 388 -19.01 -31.04 9.01
CA ASP A 388 -20.06 -32.03 9.29
C ASP A 388 -19.88 -33.33 8.48
N ASP A 389 -19.36 -33.21 7.24
CA ASP A 389 -19.12 -34.32 6.32
C ASP A 389 -17.91 -34.04 5.43
N LEU A 390 -16.90 -34.91 5.48
CA LEU A 390 -15.66 -34.76 4.72
C LEU A 390 -15.87 -34.88 3.21
N GLU A 391 -16.69 -35.84 2.74
CA GLU A 391 -16.90 -36.05 1.31
C GLU A 391 -17.63 -34.85 0.70
N GLU A 392 -18.67 -34.34 1.37
CA GLU A 392 -19.40 -33.13 0.96
C GLU A 392 -18.49 -31.91 0.97
N SER A 393 -17.60 -31.77 1.97
CA SER A 393 -16.65 -30.65 2.07
C SER A 393 -15.59 -30.68 0.97
N TYR A 394 -15.00 -31.84 0.66
CA TYR A 394 -14.10 -31.98 -0.50
C TYR A 394 -14.82 -31.72 -1.82
N THR A 395 -16.08 -32.18 -1.93
CA THR A 395 -16.90 -31.95 -3.12
C THR A 395 -17.12 -30.45 -3.33
N GLY A 396 -17.55 -29.72 -2.29
CA GLY A 396 -17.74 -28.27 -2.35
C GLY A 396 -16.48 -27.53 -2.76
N LEU A 397 -15.34 -27.83 -2.12
CA LEU A 397 -14.05 -27.22 -2.45
C LEU A 397 -13.65 -27.43 -3.92
N LEU A 398 -13.78 -28.67 -4.42
CA LEU A 398 -13.46 -29.01 -5.81
C LEU A 398 -14.42 -28.36 -6.82
N GLU A 399 -15.70 -28.23 -6.47
CA GLU A 399 -16.69 -27.54 -7.30
C GLU A 399 -16.43 -26.04 -7.38
N GLU A 400 -16.07 -25.40 -6.26
CA GLU A 400 -15.68 -23.98 -6.22
C GLU A 400 -14.40 -23.74 -7.03
N ALA A 401 -13.39 -24.60 -6.87
CA ALA A 401 -12.16 -24.55 -7.66
C ALA A 401 -12.45 -24.67 -9.17
N ALA A 402 -13.29 -25.63 -9.56
CA ALA A 402 -13.69 -25.82 -10.95
C ALA A 402 -14.46 -24.60 -11.50
N ALA A 403 -15.33 -23.97 -10.70
CA ALA A 403 -16.10 -22.81 -11.11
C ALA A 403 -15.21 -21.61 -11.49
N LEU A 404 -14.08 -21.41 -10.81
CA LEU A 404 -13.10 -20.36 -11.13
C LEU A 404 -12.45 -20.52 -12.51
N THR A 405 -12.44 -21.75 -13.05
CA THR A 405 -11.89 -22.03 -14.39
C THR A 405 -12.86 -21.67 -15.52
N GLU A 406 -14.05 -21.13 -15.21
CA GLU A 406 -15.07 -20.74 -16.18
C GLU A 406 -15.48 -21.88 -17.14
N GLY A 407 -15.42 -23.12 -16.64
CA GLY A 407 -15.81 -24.33 -17.37
C GLY A 407 -14.69 -24.98 -18.20
N VAL A 408 -13.45 -24.50 -18.11
CA VAL A 408 -12.27 -25.19 -18.70
C VAL A 408 -11.99 -26.51 -17.99
N VAL A 409 -12.23 -26.56 -16.69
CA VAL A 409 -12.13 -27.78 -15.87
C VAL A 409 -13.51 -28.13 -15.33
N THR A 410 -13.91 -29.38 -15.51
CA THR A 410 -15.09 -29.97 -14.89
C THR A 410 -14.67 -31.05 -13.91
N ILE A 411 -15.20 -31.00 -12.70
CA ILE A 411 -15.03 -32.02 -11.67
C ILE A 411 -16.36 -32.76 -11.50
N THR A 412 -16.30 -34.09 -11.44
CA THR A 412 -17.46 -34.98 -11.28
C THR A 412 -17.07 -36.21 -10.47
N ASP A 413 -18.07 -36.95 -9.98
CA ASP A 413 -17.88 -38.24 -9.31
C ASP A 413 -16.90 -38.19 -8.12
N VAL A 414 -16.96 -37.12 -7.31
CA VAL A 414 -16.16 -36.99 -6.09
C VAL A 414 -16.60 -38.04 -5.07
N ARG A 415 -15.64 -38.79 -4.53
CA ARG A 415 -15.86 -39.81 -3.51
C ARG A 415 -14.69 -39.87 -2.54
N LEU A 416 -14.99 -40.03 -1.27
CA LEU A 416 -14.03 -40.30 -0.22
C LEU A 416 -14.33 -41.68 0.36
N TYR A 417 -13.38 -42.59 0.29
CA TYR A 417 -13.57 -43.93 0.84
C TYR A 417 -12.28 -44.48 1.43
N GLY A 418 -12.39 -45.27 2.48
CA GLY A 418 -11.23 -45.78 3.21
C GLY A 418 -11.54 -45.91 4.70
N GLY A 419 -10.51 -46.20 5.49
CA GLY A 419 -10.62 -46.36 6.95
C GLY A 419 -10.52 -45.03 7.69
N GLU A 420 -10.62 -45.10 9.02
CA GLU A 420 -10.92 -43.95 9.91
C GLU A 420 -9.95 -42.74 9.83
N PHE A 421 -8.74 -42.88 9.26
CA PHE A 421 -7.67 -41.85 9.24
C PHE A 421 -6.67 -42.06 8.08
N GLY A 422 -7.17 -42.42 6.91
CA GLY A 422 -6.37 -42.94 5.78
C GLY A 422 -7.26 -43.25 4.59
N GLU A 423 -8.06 -42.25 4.21
CA GLU A 423 -9.02 -42.32 3.12
C GLU A 423 -8.38 -41.97 1.78
N THR A 424 -8.95 -42.53 0.74
CA THR A 424 -8.61 -42.20 -0.64
C THR A 424 -9.70 -41.30 -1.20
N LEU A 425 -9.30 -40.11 -1.67
CA LEU A 425 -10.14 -39.18 -2.40
C LEU A 425 -10.04 -39.50 -3.90
N GLU A 426 -11.17 -39.77 -4.53
CA GLU A 426 -11.28 -39.94 -5.98
C GLU A 426 -12.20 -38.87 -6.57
N PHE A 427 -11.82 -38.33 -7.73
CA PHE A 427 -12.67 -37.45 -8.52
C PHE A 427 -12.29 -37.50 -10.00
N THR A 428 -13.24 -37.15 -10.86
CA THR A 428 -13.04 -37.15 -12.31
C THR A 428 -12.86 -35.73 -12.82
N ARG A 429 -11.65 -35.40 -13.30
CA ARG A 429 -11.29 -34.13 -13.95
C ARG A 429 -11.37 -34.28 -15.46
N ASN A 430 -12.27 -33.56 -16.12
CA ASN A 430 -12.43 -33.59 -17.59
C ASN A 430 -12.57 -35.03 -18.16
N GLY A 431 -13.23 -35.92 -17.40
CA GLY A 431 -13.40 -37.33 -17.77
C GLY A 431 -12.22 -38.26 -17.41
N VAL A 432 -11.18 -37.74 -16.76
CA VAL A 432 -10.00 -38.50 -16.29
C VAL A 432 -10.08 -38.67 -14.78
N LEU A 433 -10.01 -39.92 -14.31
CA LEU A 433 -9.99 -40.24 -12.89
C LEU A 433 -8.67 -39.79 -12.25
N ILE A 434 -8.79 -39.06 -11.14
CA ILE A 434 -7.72 -38.68 -10.23
C ILE A 434 -7.98 -39.39 -8.90
N THR A 435 -6.90 -39.87 -8.29
CA THR A 435 -6.92 -40.59 -7.01
C THR A 435 -5.81 -39.98 -6.15
N HIS A 436 -6.14 -39.55 -4.93
CA HIS A 436 -5.22 -38.96 -3.97
C HIS A 436 -5.42 -39.59 -2.59
N GLU A 437 -4.35 -39.78 -1.83
CA GLU A 437 -4.43 -40.29 -0.47
C GLU A 437 -4.57 -39.13 0.51
N THR A 438 -5.34 -39.32 1.58
CA THR A 438 -5.56 -38.33 2.65
C THR A 438 -5.19 -38.93 4.00
N GLU A 439 -4.70 -38.09 4.91
CA GLU A 439 -4.32 -38.42 6.28
C GLU A 439 -5.10 -37.54 7.27
N HIS A 440 -6.39 -37.81 7.42
CA HIS A 440 -7.20 -37.11 8.42
C HIS A 440 -6.75 -37.48 9.84
N TYR A 441 -6.73 -36.50 10.74
CA TYR A 441 -6.53 -36.74 12.18
C TYR A 441 -7.87 -36.86 12.96
N SER A 442 -8.97 -36.44 12.34
CA SER A 442 -10.35 -36.49 12.84
C SER A 442 -11.31 -36.61 11.68
N SER A 443 -12.51 -37.15 11.91
CA SER A 443 -13.62 -37.09 10.93
C SER A 443 -14.12 -35.66 10.69
N ASP A 444 -13.71 -34.72 11.54
CA ASP A 444 -14.26 -33.38 11.59
C ASP A 444 -13.33 -32.34 10.95
N TYR A 445 -12.16 -32.72 10.43
CA TYR A 445 -11.21 -31.77 9.84
C TYR A 445 -10.75 -32.24 8.47
N LEU A 446 -10.77 -31.32 7.50
CA LEU A 446 -10.12 -31.51 6.21
C LEU A 446 -8.61 -31.71 6.37
N ASP A 447 -8.04 -32.59 5.56
CA ASP A 447 -6.59 -32.74 5.46
C ASP A 447 -6.02 -31.61 4.59
N GLN A 448 -5.58 -30.55 5.27
CA GLN A 448 -4.98 -29.38 4.66
C GLN A 448 -3.73 -29.70 3.81
N LEU A 449 -2.96 -30.71 4.20
CA LEU A 449 -1.77 -31.13 3.45
C LEU A 449 -2.19 -31.83 2.16
N ALA A 450 -3.16 -32.74 2.23
CA ALA A 450 -3.69 -33.38 1.03
C ALA A 450 -4.27 -32.35 0.05
N ILE A 451 -5.02 -31.35 0.54
CA ILE A 451 -5.56 -30.26 -0.31
C ILE A 451 -4.43 -29.52 -1.02
N MET A 452 -3.38 -29.12 -0.30
CA MET A 452 -2.22 -28.45 -0.90
C MET A 452 -1.58 -29.29 -2.00
N GLU A 453 -1.54 -30.62 -1.84
CA GLU A 453 -0.95 -31.53 -2.81
C GLU A 453 -1.84 -31.77 -4.04
N PHE A 454 -3.16 -31.93 -3.86
CA PHE A 454 -4.05 -32.26 -4.98
C PHE A 454 -4.58 -31.04 -5.74
N ILE A 455 -4.56 -29.83 -5.17
CA ILE A 455 -5.22 -28.66 -5.78
C ILE A 455 -4.69 -28.36 -7.19
N GLY A 456 -3.40 -28.63 -7.45
CA GLY A 456 -2.79 -28.50 -8.78
C GLY A 456 -3.38 -29.45 -9.83
N HIS A 457 -4.10 -30.51 -9.44
CA HIS A 457 -4.86 -31.34 -10.39
C HIS A 457 -6.08 -30.62 -10.97
N VAL A 458 -6.54 -29.54 -10.34
CA VAL A 458 -7.66 -28.71 -10.82
C VAL A 458 -7.18 -27.57 -11.73
N ASP A 459 -5.86 -27.37 -11.86
CA ASP A 459 -5.30 -26.40 -12.81
C ASP A 459 -5.74 -26.76 -14.24
N PRO A 460 -6.09 -25.78 -15.09
CA PRO A 460 -6.25 -26.00 -16.53
C PRO A 460 -4.99 -26.54 -17.20
N ASP A 461 -5.17 -27.19 -18.34
CA ASP A 461 -4.02 -27.56 -19.16
C ASP A 461 -3.38 -26.27 -19.74
N PRO A 462 -2.04 -26.12 -19.75
CA PRO A 462 -1.38 -24.85 -20.09
C PRO A 462 -1.68 -24.27 -21.48
N GLY A 463 -2.29 -25.05 -22.38
CA GLY A 463 -2.72 -24.60 -23.70
C GLY A 463 -4.10 -23.96 -23.74
N ASP A 464 -4.93 -24.20 -22.73
CA ASP A 464 -6.33 -23.74 -22.65
C ASP A 464 -6.45 -22.48 -21.79
N ASP A 465 -5.73 -22.44 -20.65
CA ASP A 465 -5.65 -21.31 -19.75
C ASP A 465 -4.28 -21.31 -19.04
N ALA A 466 -3.68 -20.13 -18.86
CA ALA A 466 -2.38 -19.96 -18.23
C ALA A 466 -2.47 -19.78 -16.70
N ARG A 467 -3.69 -19.57 -16.17
CA ARG A 467 -3.95 -19.45 -14.73
C ARG A 467 -3.76 -20.79 -14.04
N ARG A 468 -3.31 -20.74 -12.78
CA ARG A 468 -3.15 -21.88 -11.87
C ARG A 468 -3.50 -21.46 -10.45
N PHE A 469 -3.76 -22.44 -9.59
CA PHE A 469 -3.90 -22.21 -8.16
C PHE A 469 -2.53 -22.01 -7.51
N HIS A 470 -2.38 -20.91 -6.79
CA HIS A 470 -1.21 -20.61 -5.96
C HIS A 470 -1.63 -20.61 -4.49
N LEU A 471 -0.91 -21.32 -3.64
CA LEU A 471 -1.16 -21.28 -2.20
C LEU A 471 -0.74 -19.91 -1.66
N VAL A 472 -1.64 -19.26 -0.92
CA VAL A 472 -1.34 -17.98 -0.26
C VAL A 472 -0.71 -18.23 1.09
N ASP A 473 0.54 -17.81 1.26
CA ASP A 473 1.19 -17.72 2.56
C ASP A 473 1.11 -16.27 3.06
N PHE A 474 0.74 -16.12 4.33
CA PHE A 474 0.49 -14.83 4.98
C PHE A 474 0.81 -14.92 6.48
N VAL A 475 0.87 -13.75 7.13
CA VAL A 475 1.15 -13.66 8.56
C VAL A 475 -0.06 -14.16 9.35
N HIS A 476 0.02 -15.36 9.91
CA HIS A 476 -1.01 -15.89 10.81
C HIS A 476 -1.04 -15.12 12.13
N LEU A 477 -2.24 -14.70 12.52
CA LEU A 477 -2.53 -14.13 13.83
C LEU A 477 -2.98 -15.23 14.78
N ARG A 478 -2.59 -15.13 16.06
CA ARG A 478 -2.94 -16.12 17.09
C ARG A 478 -4.45 -16.35 17.21
N ASP A 479 -5.22 -15.29 17.04
CA ASP A 479 -6.69 -15.28 17.17
C ASP A 479 -7.40 -15.21 15.80
N GLY A 480 -6.66 -15.40 14.69
CA GLY A 480 -7.21 -15.40 13.33
C GLY A 480 -7.60 -16.81 12.87
N GLY A 481 -8.38 -16.89 11.79
CA GLY A 481 -8.69 -18.16 11.12
C GLY A 481 -7.42 -18.82 10.56
N TYR A 482 -7.43 -20.16 10.54
CA TYR A 482 -6.32 -20.98 10.05
C TYR A 482 -6.56 -21.54 8.64
N ASP A 483 -7.51 -20.94 7.92
CA ASP A 483 -7.88 -21.34 6.57
C ASP A 483 -6.71 -21.18 5.60
N ASN A 484 -6.56 -22.15 4.70
CA ASN A 484 -5.63 -22.05 3.58
C ASN A 484 -6.35 -21.46 2.38
N TYR A 485 -5.75 -20.46 1.74
CA TYR A 485 -6.33 -19.82 0.57
C TYR A 485 -5.54 -20.18 -0.68
N TYR A 486 -6.26 -20.39 -1.79
CA TYR A 486 -5.68 -20.71 -3.08
C TYR A 486 -6.17 -19.69 -4.11
N VAL A 487 -5.26 -18.87 -4.63
CA VAL A 487 -5.57 -17.82 -5.61
C VAL A 487 -5.40 -18.37 -7.01
N PHE A 488 -6.41 -18.18 -7.86
CA PHE A 488 -6.38 -18.60 -9.25
C PHE A 488 -5.91 -17.46 -10.16
N ALA A 489 -4.63 -17.50 -10.56
CA ALA A 489 -3.98 -16.40 -11.28
C ALA A 489 -2.92 -16.88 -12.27
N THR A 490 -2.68 -16.08 -13.30
CA THR A 490 -1.49 -16.25 -14.16
C THR A 490 -0.21 -15.96 -13.35
N PRO A 491 0.96 -16.48 -13.75
CA PRO A 491 2.23 -16.15 -13.10
C PRO A 491 2.48 -14.64 -13.01
N GLU A 492 2.15 -13.89 -14.06
CA GLU A 492 2.32 -12.43 -14.10
C GLU A 492 1.39 -11.73 -13.11
N GLN A 493 0.12 -12.16 -13.02
CA GLN A 493 -0.82 -11.63 -12.03
C GLN A 493 -0.40 -11.98 -10.61
N ALA A 494 0.08 -13.19 -10.36
CA ALA A 494 0.57 -13.62 -9.05
C ALA A 494 1.72 -12.71 -8.57
N THR A 495 2.71 -12.44 -9.42
CA THR A 495 3.81 -11.51 -9.07
C THR A 495 3.31 -10.11 -8.73
N VAL A 496 2.28 -9.60 -9.42
CA VAL A 496 1.69 -8.30 -9.09
C VAL A 496 0.95 -8.35 -7.75
N LEU A 497 0.20 -9.42 -7.47
CA LEU A 497 -0.51 -9.60 -6.19
C LEU A 497 0.46 -9.70 -5.00
N GLU A 498 1.55 -10.46 -5.13
CA GLU A 498 2.59 -10.54 -4.10
C GLU A 498 3.20 -9.16 -3.78
N LYS A 499 3.41 -8.37 -4.83
CA LYS A 499 4.02 -7.05 -4.73
C LYS A 499 3.08 -6.02 -4.11
N GLU A 500 1.85 -5.94 -4.61
CA GLU A 500 0.90 -4.86 -4.24
C GLU A 500 0.09 -5.19 -2.99
N LEU A 501 -0.09 -6.48 -2.65
CA LEU A 501 -0.86 -6.91 -1.48
C LEU A 501 0.01 -7.47 -0.35
N GLY A 502 1.32 -7.63 -0.57
CA GLY A 502 2.24 -8.14 0.46
C GLY A 502 2.10 -9.64 0.74
N LEU A 503 1.49 -10.39 -0.18
CA LEU A 503 1.29 -11.84 -0.07
C LEU A 503 2.55 -12.61 -0.54
N GLU A 504 2.64 -13.88 -0.18
CA GLU A 504 3.51 -14.86 -0.84
C GLU A 504 2.62 -15.88 -1.56
N LEU A 505 2.84 -16.08 -2.86
CA LEU A 505 2.07 -17.01 -3.69
C LEU A 505 3.00 -18.14 -4.14
N ARG A 506 2.69 -19.38 -3.73
CA ARG A 506 3.53 -20.57 -3.97
C ARG A 506 2.97 -21.51 -5.02
#